data_AF-A0A0K9H2E8-F1
#
_entry.id   AF-A0A0K9H2E8-F1
#
_cell.length_a   1.000
_cell.length_b   1.000
_cell.length_c   1.000
_cell.angle_alpha   90.00
_cell.angle_beta   90.00
_cell.angle_gamma   90.00
#
_symmetry.space_group_name_H-M   'P 1'
#
loop_
_entity.id
_entity.type
_entity.pdbx_description
1 polymer ?
#
loop_
_entity_poly.entity_id
_entity_poly.type
_entity_poly.pdbx_seq_one_letter_code
_entity_poly.pdbx_strand_id
1 'polypeptide(L)'
;MFKHKKDKFTILLNSIAVNLKESADYFADYKLKNASDLKVFYNEMKTFETKGDELIHEVIKELNQSFITPIEREDILALAMSMDDVLDGLEETAAMFEMYSIINVDDYMLKFVEAIRGCSVEIERAVDLLETKKLLPIREHVIKIKDYETACDGIRRQSIKHLFVTEKDPIQLIKLKEIYESLEQIADSCQDVANTLETIIMKNA
;
A
#
# COMPACT_ATOMS: atom_id res chain seq x y z
N MET A 1 8.09 37.01 7.25
CA MET A 1 8.04 35.79 6.43
C MET A 1 6.87 34.95 6.95
N PHE A 2 5.70 35.06 6.33
CA PHE A 2 4.52 34.31 6.76
C PHE A 2 4.76 32.83 6.42
N LYS A 3 4.94 31.97 7.43
CA LYS A 3 4.86 30.52 7.24
C LYS A 3 3.44 30.24 6.76
N HIS A 4 3.28 29.85 5.49
CA HIS A 4 2.01 29.32 5.02
C HIS A 4 1.67 28.14 5.92
N LYS A 5 0.53 28.22 6.62
CA LYS A 5 0.00 27.12 7.42
C LYS A 5 -0.31 25.99 6.44
N LYS A 6 0.20 24.78 6.70
CA LYS A 6 -0.09 23.60 5.86
C LYS A 6 -1.60 23.45 5.73
N ASP A 7 -2.06 23.16 4.50
CA ASP A 7 -3.46 22.86 4.25
C ASP A 7 -3.85 21.57 4.97
N LYS A 8 -5.08 21.52 5.50
CA LYS A 8 -5.56 20.38 6.29
C LYS A 8 -5.60 19.08 5.47
N PHE A 9 -5.94 19.14 4.19
CA PHE A 9 -6.05 17.95 3.34
C PHE A 9 -4.68 17.40 3.02
N THR A 10 -3.70 18.27 2.82
CA THR A 10 -2.30 17.86 2.68
C THR A 10 -1.78 17.15 3.93
N ILE A 11 -2.13 17.66 5.13
CA ILE A 11 -1.77 16.98 6.39
C ILE A 11 -2.41 15.59 6.45
N LEU A 12 -3.70 15.48 6.13
CA LEU A 12 -4.42 14.20 6.16
C LEU A 12 -3.86 13.19 5.16
N LEU A 13 -3.64 13.60 3.91
CA LEU A 13 -3.05 12.74 2.88
C LEU A 13 -1.65 12.25 3.28
N ASN A 14 -0.82 13.14 3.86
CA ASN A 14 0.49 12.75 4.36
C ASN A 14 0.37 11.76 5.54
N SER A 15 -0.55 11.99 6.48
CA SER A 15 -0.80 11.04 7.58
C SER A 15 -1.22 9.65 7.08
N ILE A 16 -2.05 9.57 6.03
CA ILE A 16 -2.43 8.29 5.40
C ILE A 16 -1.20 7.62 4.79
N ALA A 17 -0.42 8.36 4.01
CA ALA A 17 0.78 7.83 3.35
C ALA A 17 1.83 7.35 4.36
N VAL A 18 2.04 8.08 5.46
CA VAL A 18 2.93 7.66 6.56
C VAL A 18 2.41 6.41 7.24
N ASN A 19 1.10 6.32 7.53
CA ASN A 19 0.50 5.13 8.13
C ASN A 19 0.68 3.90 7.23
N LEU A 20 0.43 4.04 5.93
CA LEU A 20 0.66 3.01 4.93
C LEU A 20 2.13 2.56 4.90
N LYS A 21 3.07 3.51 4.91
CA LYS A 21 4.50 3.19 4.90
C LYS A 21 4.94 2.47 6.18
N GLU A 22 4.48 2.92 7.35
CA GLU A 22 4.75 2.26 8.63
C GLU A 22 4.18 0.84 8.68
N SER A 23 2.98 0.66 8.13
CA SER A 23 2.33 -0.65 7.97
C SER A 23 3.14 -1.59 7.07
N ALA A 24 3.57 -1.11 5.90
CA ALA A 24 4.41 -1.89 4.97
C ALA A 24 5.79 -2.24 5.56
N ASP A 25 6.40 -1.34 6.33
CA ASP A 25 7.63 -1.62 7.06
C ASP A 25 7.43 -2.72 8.10
N TYR A 26 6.36 -2.63 8.90
CA TYR A 26 6.03 -3.65 9.89
C TYR A 26 5.77 -4.99 9.21
N PHE A 27 5.01 -5.00 8.11
CA PHE A 27 4.74 -6.19 7.30
C PHE A 27 6.03 -6.91 6.86
N ALA A 28 7.04 -6.14 6.43
CA ALA A 28 8.34 -6.66 5.99
C ALA A 28 9.26 -7.11 7.12
N ASP A 29 9.30 -6.34 8.20
CA ASP A 29 10.29 -6.50 9.25
C ASP A 29 9.87 -7.55 10.30
N TYR A 30 8.57 -7.79 10.49
CA TYR A 30 8.06 -8.76 11.47
C TYR A 30 8.49 -10.19 11.13
N LYS A 31 9.01 -10.92 12.12
CA LYS A 31 9.56 -12.27 11.94
C LYS A 31 8.67 -13.32 12.60
N LEU A 32 8.00 -14.12 11.77
CA LEU A 32 7.19 -15.25 12.18
C LEU A 32 8.08 -16.43 12.56
N LYS A 33 8.05 -16.84 13.83
CA LYS A 33 8.79 -18.00 14.35
C LYS A 33 7.86 -19.11 14.80
N ASN A 34 6.65 -18.77 15.23
CA ASN A 34 5.67 -19.72 15.75
C ASN A 34 4.23 -19.22 15.51
N ALA A 35 3.25 -20.07 15.79
CA ALA A 35 1.84 -19.77 15.53
C ALA A 35 1.28 -18.60 16.38
N SER A 36 1.84 -18.33 17.57
CA SER A 36 1.40 -17.17 18.36
C SER A 36 1.84 -15.84 17.76
N ASP A 37 2.94 -15.84 16.99
CA ASP A 37 3.42 -14.66 16.27
C ASP A 37 2.43 -14.26 15.16
N LEU A 38 1.72 -15.21 14.54
CA LEU A 38 0.74 -14.91 13.48
C LEU A 38 -0.39 -14.02 13.98
N LYS A 39 -0.91 -14.31 15.17
CA LYS A 39 -1.98 -13.52 15.77
C LYS A 39 -1.50 -12.13 16.17
N VAL A 40 -0.27 -12.03 16.67
CA VAL A 40 0.34 -10.73 17.01
C VAL A 40 0.56 -9.91 15.74
N PHE A 41 1.09 -10.55 14.70
CA PHE A 41 1.29 -9.94 13.38
C PHE A 41 -0.02 -9.37 12.82
N TYR A 42 -1.06 -10.21 12.75
CA TYR A 42 -2.38 -9.82 12.26
C TYR A 42 -3.00 -8.67 13.09
N ASN A 43 -3.02 -8.76 14.41
CA ASN A 43 -3.64 -7.72 15.25
C ASN A 43 -2.96 -6.35 15.10
N GLU A 44 -1.64 -6.33 14.93
CA GLU A 44 -0.91 -5.08 14.70
C GLU A 44 -1.24 -4.51 13.32
N MET A 45 -1.31 -5.36 12.28
CA MET A 45 -1.77 -4.96 10.95
C MET A 45 -3.20 -4.40 10.97
N LYS A 46 -4.11 -5.02 11.72
CA LYS A 46 -5.46 -4.51 11.95
C LYS A 46 -5.45 -3.14 12.63
N THR A 47 -4.50 -2.90 13.53
CA THR A 47 -4.35 -1.59 14.20
C THR A 47 -3.95 -0.50 13.20
N PHE A 48 -3.06 -0.83 12.25
CA PHE A 48 -2.71 0.09 11.17
C PHE A 48 -3.90 0.37 10.24
N GLU A 49 -4.65 -0.66 9.82
CA GLU A 49 -5.85 -0.53 8.98
C GLU A 49 -6.92 0.32 9.66
N THR A 50 -7.24 0.05 10.93
CA THR A 50 -8.26 0.82 11.65
C THR A 50 -7.89 2.29 11.79
N LYS A 51 -6.59 2.60 11.94
CA LYS A 51 -6.08 3.98 11.90
C LYS A 51 -6.19 4.59 10.49
N GLY A 52 -6.02 3.80 9.44
CA GLY A 52 -6.27 4.21 8.04
C GLY A 52 -7.73 4.61 7.84
N ASP A 53 -8.65 3.72 8.20
CA ASP A 53 -10.11 3.93 8.18
C ASP A 53 -10.53 5.24 8.87
N GLU A 54 -9.98 5.51 10.06
CA GLU A 54 -10.23 6.74 10.81
C GLU A 54 -9.79 7.99 10.03
N LEU A 55 -8.63 7.94 9.38
CA LEU A 55 -8.11 9.03 8.55
C LEU A 55 -8.95 9.23 7.28
N ILE A 56 -9.41 8.16 6.62
CA ILE A 56 -10.32 8.23 5.48
C ILE A 56 -11.64 8.86 5.89
N HIS A 57 -12.19 8.46 7.04
CA HIS A 57 -13.40 9.07 7.57
C HIS A 57 -13.22 10.57 7.83
N GLU A 58 -12.06 10.98 8.36
CA GLU A 58 -11.73 12.39 8.57
C GLU A 58 -11.63 13.16 7.24
N VAL A 59 -10.98 12.59 6.21
CA VAL A 59 -10.91 13.19 4.86
C VAL A 59 -12.32 13.44 4.31
N ILE A 60 -13.19 12.42 4.34
CA ILE A 60 -14.57 12.52 3.83
C ILE A 60 -15.35 13.60 4.59
N LYS A 61 -15.22 13.62 5.92
CA LYS A 61 -15.87 14.63 6.77
C LYS A 61 -15.41 16.04 6.42
N GLU A 62 -14.10 16.26 6.27
CA GLU A 62 -13.54 17.56 5.94
C GLU A 62 -13.90 18.02 4.52
N LEU A 63 -13.97 17.10 3.54
CA LEU A 63 -14.41 17.40 2.18
C LEU A 63 -15.89 17.85 2.14
N ASN A 64 -16.75 17.25 2.96
CA ASN A 64 -18.16 17.64 3.07
C ASN A 64 -18.36 19.01 3.71
N GLN A 65 -17.44 19.44 4.57
CA GLN A 65 -17.54 20.70 5.32
C GLN A 65 -16.75 21.86 4.69
N SER A 66 -15.81 21.57 3.79
CA SER A 66 -14.93 22.57 3.20
C SER A 66 -15.46 23.08 1.87
N PHE A 67 -15.66 24.40 1.75
CA PHE A 67 -16.07 25.02 0.48
C PHE A 67 -14.91 25.20 -0.51
N ILE A 68 -13.68 25.37 -0.01
CA ILE A 68 -12.46 25.59 -0.80
C ILE A 68 -11.46 24.49 -0.47
N THR A 69 -10.85 23.89 -1.49
CA THR A 69 -9.85 22.81 -1.39
C THR A 69 -8.60 23.16 -2.20
N PRO A 70 -7.42 22.61 -1.88
CA PRO A 70 -6.16 22.94 -2.56
C PRO A 70 -6.06 22.37 -3.99
N ILE A 71 -6.74 21.25 -4.23
CA ILE A 71 -6.98 20.59 -5.53
C ILE A 71 -8.44 20.13 -5.57
N GLU A 72 -8.85 19.48 -6.67
CA GLU A 72 -10.19 18.92 -6.85
C GLU A 72 -10.56 17.94 -5.73
N ARG A 73 -11.81 17.98 -5.28
CA ARG A 73 -12.29 17.16 -4.14
C ARG A 73 -12.23 15.68 -4.46
N GLU A 74 -12.59 15.36 -5.69
CA GLU A 74 -12.61 14.02 -6.24
C GLU A 74 -11.19 13.44 -6.27
N ASP A 75 -10.18 14.27 -6.52
CA ASP A 75 -8.78 13.85 -6.55
C ASP A 75 -8.21 13.60 -5.14
N ILE A 76 -8.58 14.43 -4.15
CA ILE A 76 -8.24 14.18 -2.74
C ILE A 76 -8.83 12.86 -2.28
N LEU A 77 -10.12 12.64 -2.56
CA LEU A 77 -10.81 11.42 -2.17
C LEU A 77 -10.23 10.19 -2.88
N ALA A 78 -10.02 10.27 -4.19
CA ALA A 78 -9.44 9.16 -4.97
C ALA A 78 -8.05 8.79 -4.47
N LEU A 79 -7.20 9.77 -4.19
CA LEU A 79 -5.86 9.50 -3.69
C LEU A 79 -5.90 8.87 -2.29
N ALA A 80 -6.75 9.38 -1.40
CA ALA A 80 -6.94 8.83 -0.06
C ALA A 80 -7.40 7.36 -0.13
N MET A 81 -8.45 7.08 -0.90
CA MET A 81 -8.99 5.72 -1.06
C MET A 81 -7.98 4.76 -1.69
N SER A 82 -7.26 5.18 -2.73
CA SER A 82 -6.27 4.31 -3.38
C SER A 82 -5.12 3.92 -2.45
N MET A 83 -4.72 4.78 -1.49
CA MET A 83 -3.72 4.43 -0.48
C MET A 83 -4.28 3.48 0.58
N ASP A 84 -5.57 3.62 0.89
CA ASP A 84 -6.31 2.74 1.80
C ASP A 84 -6.41 1.33 1.22
N ASP A 85 -6.71 1.18 -0.08
CA ASP A 85 -6.77 -0.12 -0.76
C ASP A 85 -5.44 -0.90 -0.64
N VAL A 86 -4.29 -0.21 -0.57
CA VAL A 86 -2.98 -0.86 -0.33
C VAL A 86 -2.87 -1.34 1.11
N LEU A 87 -3.32 -0.52 2.06
CA LEU A 87 -3.28 -0.83 3.49
C LEU A 87 -4.21 -2.01 3.82
N ASP A 88 -5.40 -2.02 3.23
CA ASP A 88 -6.38 -3.10 3.35
C ASP A 88 -5.83 -4.41 2.80
N GLY A 89 -5.19 -4.39 1.63
CA GLY A 89 -4.57 -5.59 1.08
C GLY A 89 -3.45 -6.16 1.96
N LEU A 90 -2.68 -5.29 2.62
CA LEU A 90 -1.67 -5.72 3.61
C LEU A 90 -2.33 -6.36 4.85
N GLU A 91 -3.42 -5.80 5.37
CA GLU A 91 -4.17 -6.39 6.48
C GLU A 91 -4.80 -7.73 6.09
N GLU A 92 -5.42 -7.81 4.93
CA GLU A 92 -6.07 -9.02 4.42
C GLU A 92 -5.03 -10.13 4.24
N THR A 93 -3.87 -9.82 3.67
CA THR A 93 -2.78 -10.79 3.55
C THR A 93 -2.31 -11.26 4.93
N ALA A 94 -2.19 -10.37 5.92
CA ALA A 94 -1.83 -10.76 7.27
C ALA A 94 -2.89 -11.67 7.92
N ALA A 95 -4.18 -11.43 7.65
CA ALA A 95 -5.26 -12.31 8.07
C ALA A 95 -5.13 -13.70 7.42
N MET A 96 -4.80 -13.77 6.13
CA MET A 96 -4.56 -15.04 5.44
C MET A 96 -3.39 -15.82 6.04
N PHE A 97 -2.30 -15.14 6.44
CA PHE A 97 -1.19 -15.78 7.14
C PHE A 97 -1.65 -16.45 8.44
N GLU A 98 -2.50 -15.79 9.23
CA GLU A 98 -3.08 -16.37 10.44
C GLU A 98 -4.01 -17.55 10.11
N MET A 99 -5.00 -17.33 9.23
CA MET A 99 -6.01 -18.32 8.84
C MET A 99 -5.40 -19.60 8.27
N TYR A 100 -4.34 -19.46 7.47
CA TYR A 100 -3.68 -20.60 6.80
C TYR A 100 -2.50 -21.15 7.58
N SER A 101 -2.15 -20.53 8.71
CA SER A 101 -1.00 -20.89 9.54
C SER A 101 0.32 -20.87 8.76
N ILE A 102 0.55 -19.81 7.99
CA ILE A 102 1.76 -19.63 7.18
C ILE A 102 2.88 -19.05 8.05
N ILE A 103 3.73 -19.93 8.57
CA ILE A 103 4.87 -19.54 9.42
C ILE A 103 6.17 -19.45 8.61
N ASN A 104 6.25 -20.20 7.51
CA ASN A 104 7.42 -20.24 6.64
C ASN A 104 7.22 -19.27 5.48
N VAL A 105 7.98 -18.17 5.51
CA VAL A 105 8.03 -17.19 4.42
C VAL A 105 9.11 -17.63 3.44
N ASP A 106 8.75 -17.79 2.16
CA ASP A 106 9.68 -18.16 1.11
C ASP A 106 10.32 -16.95 0.40
N ASP A 107 11.30 -17.23 -0.46
CA ASP A 107 12.03 -16.20 -1.21
C ASP A 107 11.13 -15.38 -2.17
N TYR A 108 10.01 -15.93 -2.65
CA TYR A 108 9.09 -15.19 -3.51
C TYR A 108 8.28 -14.19 -2.69
N MET A 109 7.74 -14.62 -1.54
CA MET A 109 7.05 -13.74 -0.60
C MET A 109 7.94 -12.59 -0.16
N LEU A 110 9.20 -12.86 0.20
CA LEU A 110 10.15 -11.82 0.58
C LEU A 110 10.38 -10.80 -0.55
N LYS A 111 10.47 -11.24 -1.81
CA LYS A 111 10.62 -10.33 -2.95
C LYS A 111 9.40 -9.45 -3.17
N PHE A 112 8.18 -9.99 -3.04
CA PHE A 112 6.96 -9.19 -3.10
C PHE A 112 6.95 -8.12 -2.01
N VAL A 113 7.20 -8.54 -0.77
CA VAL A 113 7.12 -7.67 0.40
C VAL A 113 8.16 -6.53 0.32
N GLU A 114 9.37 -6.80 -0.15
CA GLU A 114 10.38 -5.76 -0.39
C GLU A 114 9.98 -4.79 -1.51
N ALA A 115 9.33 -5.27 -2.58
CA ALA A 115 8.84 -4.42 -3.66
C ALA A 115 7.66 -3.53 -3.19
N ILE A 116 6.70 -4.09 -2.43
CA ILE A 116 5.58 -3.35 -1.84
C ILE A 116 6.08 -2.29 -0.85
N ARG A 117 7.08 -2.63 -0.02
CA ARG A 117 7.78 -1.66 0.84
C ARG A 117 8.44 -0.54 0.02
N GLY A 118 9.02 -0.88 -1.13
CA GLY A 118 9.54 0.09 -2.09
C GLY A 118 8.45 1.03 -2.61
N CYS A 119 7.29 0.50 -2.99
CA CYS A 119 6.13 1.29 -3.41
C CYS A 119 5.69 2.26 -2.31
N SER A 120 5.51 1.80 -1.06
CA SER A 120 5.01 2.65 0.03
C SER A 120 5.93 3.84 0.33
N VAL A 121 7.25 3.64 0.21
CA VAL A 121 8.24 4.73 0.33
C VAL A 121 8.11 5.74 -0.80
N GLU A 122 7.92 5.31 -2.04
CA GLU A 122 7.77 6.23 -3.17
C GLU A 122 6.39 6.93 -3.17
N ILE A 123 5.34 6.27 -2.67
CA ILE A 123 4.02 6.87 -2.42
C ILE A 123 4.12 8.00 -1.39
N GLU A 124 4.75 7.75 -0.23
CA GLU A 124 4.92 8.77 0.82
C GLU A 124 5.67 10.01 0.31
N ARG A 125 6.77 9.78 -0.44
CA ARG A 125 7.53 10.87 -1.08
C ARG A 125 6.72 11.64 -2.11
N ALA A 126 5.93 10.94 -2.93
CA ALA A 126 5.05 11.57 -3.92
C ALA A 126 3.99 12.45 -3.26
N VAL A 127 3.39 11.98 -2.16
CA VAL A 127 2.38 12.71 -1.40
C VAL A 127 2.99 13.93 -0.68
N ASP A 128 4.21 13.82 -0.12
CA ASP A 128 4.92 14.97 0.45
C ASP A 128 5.19 16.06 -0.60
N LEU A 129 5.49 15.68 -1.85
CA LEU A 129 5.69 16.63 -2.94
C LEU A 129 4.40 17.37 -3.36
N LEU A 130 3.22 16.78 -3.19
CA LEU A 130 1.94 17.46 -3.41
C LEU A 130 1.79 18.69 -2.50
N GLU A 131 2.30 18.62 -1.26
CA GLU A 131 2.34 19.77 -0.34
C GLU A 131 3.08 20.96 -0.96
N THR A 132 4.24 20.66 -1.55
CA THR A 132 5.13 21.69 -2.09
C THR A 132 4.72 22.17 -3.49
N LYS A 133 3.61 21.63 -4.03
CA LYS A 133 3.12 21.87 -5.40
C LYS A 133 4.19 21.60 -6.48
N LYS A 134 5.16 20.74 -6.17
CA LYS A 134 6.22 20.35 -7.11
C LYS A 134 5.75 19.13 -7.91
N LEU A 135 4.89 19.37 -8.90
CA LEU A 135 4.24 18.30 -9.66
C LEU A 135 5.19 17.54 -10.60
N LEU A 136 6.20 18.21 -11.16
CA LEU A 136 7.15 17.57 -12.08
C LEU A 136 7.97 16.45 -11.41
N PRO A 137 8.57 16.65 -10.21
CA PRO A 137 9.25 15.57 -9.48
C PRO A 137 8.37 14.36 -9.11
N ILE A 138 7.05 14.52 -8.95
CA ILE A 138 6.15 13.40 -8.62
C ILE A 138 6.19 12.31 -9.70
N ARG A 139 6.41 12.68 -10.97
CA ARG A 139 6.51 11.70 -12.07
C ARG A 139 7.63 10.69 -11.87
N GLU A 140 8.73 11.08 -11.26
CA GLU A 140 9.84 10.15 -10.98
C GLU A 140 9.42 9.06 -9.99
N HIS A 141 8.60 9.42 -8.99
CA HIS A 141 8.05 8.47 -8.02
C HIS A 141 6.99 7.56 -8.66
N VAL A 142 6.09 8.13 -9.48
CA VAL A 142 5.08 7.37 -10.24
C VAL A 142 5.74 6.28 -11.11
N ILE A 143 6.83 6.61 -11.81
CA ILE A 143 7.56 5.64 -12.65
C ILE A 143 8.10 4.50 -11.79
N LYS A 144 8.74 4.79 -10.66
CA LYS A 144 9.29 3.75 -9.79
C LYS A 144 8.22 2.84 -9.19
N ILE A 145 7.06 3.38 -8.82
CA ILE A 145 5.94 2.56 -8.33
C ILE A 145 5.50 1.56 -9.42
N LYS A 146 5.38 2.01 -10.67
CA LYS A 146 5.08 1.15 -11.82
C LYS A 146 6.19 0.12 -12.08
N ASP A 147 7.46 0.49 -11.92
CA ASP A 147 8.59 -0.45 -12.04
C ASP A 147 8.53 -1.56 -10.97
N TYR A 148 8.13 -1.22 -9.73
CA TYR A 148 7.93 -2.20 -8.66
C TYR A 148 6.75 -3.13 -8.93
N GLU A 149 5.61 -2.60 -9.38
CA GLU A 149 4.45 -3.41 -9.80
C GLU A 149 4.86 -4.41 -10.90
N THR A 150 5.53 -3.94 -11.94
CA THR A 150 5.98 -4.81 -13.03
C THR A 150 6.96 -5.89 -12.54
N ALA A 151 7.76 -5.60 -11.51
CA ALA A 151 8.59 -6.61 -10.86
C ALA A 151 7.76 -7.65 -10.10
N CYS A 152 6.75 -7.24 -9.32
CA CYS A 152 5.79 -8.11 -8.63
C CYS A 152 5.06 -9.03 -9.60
N ASP A 153 4.60 -8.49 -10.72
CA ASP A 153 3.93 -9.17 -11.80
C ASP A 153 4.83 -10.26 -12.45
N GLY A 154 6.14 -9.98 -12.53
CA GLY A 154 7.17 -10.96 -12.89
C GLY A 154 7.42 -12.03 -11.82
N ILE A 155 7.44 -11.65 -10.54
CA ILE A 155 7.61 -12.56 -9.39
C ILE A 155 6.44 -13.54 -9.33
N ARG A 156 5.20 -13.07 -9.50
CA ARG A 156 4.00 -13.91 -9.51
C ARG A 156 4.05 -15.01 -10.55
N ARG A 157 4.39 -14.66 -11.80
CA ARG A 157 4.50 -15.66 -12.88
C ARG A 157 5.56 -16.71 -12.56
N GLN A 158 6.66 -16.33 -11.93
CA GLN A 158 7.72 -17.25 -11.50
C GLN A 158 7.31 -18.12 -10.31
N SER A 159 6.70 -17.53 -9.28
CA SER A 159 6.28 -18.22 -8.07
C SER A 159 5.20 -19.25 -8.36
N ILE A 160 4.18 -18.89 -9.15
CA ILE A 160 3.12 -19.81 -9.59
C ILE A 160 3.71 -20.94 -10.43
N LYS A 161 4.58 -20.64 -11.41
CA LYS A 161 5.22 -21.69 -12.22
C LYS A 161 6.03 -22.65 -11.35
N HIS A 162 6.79 -22.14 -10.38
CA HIS A 162 7.58 -22.95 -9.47
C HIS A 162 6.66 -23.83 -8.59
N LEU A 163 5.64 -23.24 -7.97
CA LEU A 163 4.70 -23.90 -7.08
C LEU A 163 4.03 -25.11 -7.73
N PHE A 164 3.52 -24.97 -8.96
CA PHE A 164 2.86 -26.06 -9.68
C PHE A 164 3.81 -27.19 -10.10
N VAL A 165 5.13 -26.97 -10.10
CA VAL A 165 6.13 -27.99 -10.40
C VAL A 165 6.56 -28.73 -9.14
N THR A 166 6.79 -28.01 -8.03
CA THR A 166 7.44 -28.53 -6.84
C THR A 166 6.46 -29.05 -5.78
N GLU A 167 5.35 -28.36 -5.55
CA GLU A 167 4.37 -28.75 -4.53
C GLU A 167 3.52 -29.95 -4.99
N LYS A 168 3.25 -30.87 -4.07
CA LYS A 168 2.44 -32.08 -4.29
C LYS A 168 1.21 -32.12 -3.40
N ASP A 169 1.22 -31.40 -2.28
CA ASP A 169 0.04 -31.23 -1.45
C ASP A 169 -0.88 -30.16 -2.06
N PRO A 170 -2.08 -30.53 -2.55
CA PRO A 170 -3.02 -29.56 -3.12
C PRO A 170 -3.50 -28.52 -2.10
N ILE A 171 -3.53 -28.82 -0.81
CA ILE A 171 -3.93 -27.87 0.23
C ILE A 171 -2.87 -26.78 0.35
N GLN A 172 -1.60 -27.18 0.41
CA GLN A 172 -0.48 -26.24 0.47
C GLN A 172 -0.38 -25.40 -0.81
N LEU A 173 -0.63 -26.01 -1.98
CA LEU A 173 -0.68 -25.32 -3.26
C LEU A 173 -1.74 -24.21 -3.27
N ILE A 174 -2.95 -24.49 -2.79
CA ILE A 174 -4.03 -23.48 -2.73
C ILE A 174 -3.62 -22.33 -1.83
N LYS A 175 -3.15 -22.62 -0.61
CA LYS A 175 -2.72 -21.59 0.35
C LYS A 175 -1.64 -20.67 -0.22
N LEU A 176 -0.57 -21.24 -0.76
CA LEU A 176 0.55 -20.44 -1.29
C LEU A 176 0.15 -19.65 -2.54
N LYS A 177 -0.67 -20.24 -3.41
CA LYS A 177 -1.20 -19.54 -4.58
C LYS A 177 -2.00 -18.31 -4.17
N GLU A 178 -2.92 -18.45 -3.22
CA GLU A 178 -3.74 -17.32 -2.75
C GLU A 178 -2.89 -16.23 -2.11
N ILE A 179 -1.85 -16.58 -1.33
CA ILE A 179 -0.92 -15.60 -0.77
C ILE A 179 -0.17 -14.85 -1.87
N TYR A 180 0.33 -15.53 -2.90
CA TYR A 180 1.03 -14.86 -4.01
C TYR A 180 0.11 -13.95 -4.83
N GLU A 181 -1.16 -14.33 -5.00
CA GLU A 181 -2.16 -13.51 -5.69
C GLU A 181 -2.54 -12.29 -4.84
N SER A 182 -2.70 -12.44 -3.53
CA SER A 182 -2.97 -11.31 -2.63
C SER A 182 -1.79 -10.31 -2.60
N LEU A 183 -0.55 -10.80 -2.53
CA LEU A 183 0.65 -9.95 -2.59
C LEU A 183 0.79 -9.20 -3.93
N GLU A 184 0.42 -9.82 -5.05
CA GLU A 184 0.38 -9.11 -6.34
C GLU A 184 -0.74 -8.07 -6.36
N GLN A 185 -1.93 -8.39 -5.86
CA GLN A 185 -3.04 -7.44 -5.79
C GLN A 185 -2.69 -6.18 -5.00
N ILE A 186 -1.88 -6.28 -3.94
CA ILE A 186 -1.36 -5.11 -3.22
C ILE A 186 -0.46 -4.24 -4.12
N ALA A 187 0.37 -4.88 -4.95
CA ALA A 187 1.23 -4.17 -5.88
C ALA A 187 0.41 -3.45 -6.99
N ASP A 188 -0.67 -4.06 -7.45
CA ASP A 188 -1.64 -3.43 -8.35
C ASP A 188 -2.32 -2.23 -7.68
N SER A 189 -2.74 -2.34 -6.40
CA SER A 189 -3.27 -1.20 -5.65
C SER A 189 -2.24 -0.06 -5.54
N CYS A 190 -0.94 -0.38 -5.39
CA CYS A 190 0.11 0.64 -5.43
C CYS A 190 0.19 1.33 -6.79
N GLN A 191 0.02 0.59 -7.89
CA GLN A 191 -0.07 1.16 -9.23
C GLN A 191 -1.28 2.08 -9.39
N ASP A 192 -2.42 1.76 -8.76
CA ASP A 192 -3.60 2.62 -8.77
C ASP A 192 -3.38 3.95 -8.05
N VAL A 193 -2.60 3.96 -6.96
CA VAL A 193 -2.10 5.20 -6.35
C VAL A 193 -1.27 6.01 -7.36
N ALA A 194 -0.36 5.35 -8.09
CA ALA A 194 0.48 5.99 -9.10
C ALA A 194 -0.34 6.57 -10.27
N ASN A 195 -1.37 5.84 -10.72
CA ASN A 195 -2.30 6.28 -11.76
C ASN A 195 -3.13 7.50 -11.30
N THR A 196 -3.53 7.52 -10.02
CA THR A 196 -4.23 8.65 -9.41
C THR A 196 -3.34 9.88 -9.34
N LEU A 197 -2.09 9.74 -8.88
CA LEU A 197 -1.10 10.81 -8.88
C LEU A 197 -0.84 11.37 -10.29
N GLU A 198 -0.73 10.50 -11.29
CA GLU A 198 -0.55 10.93 -12.69
C GLU A 198 -1.74 11.75 -13.20
N THR A 199 -2.97 11.34 -12.86
CA THR A 199 -4.20 12.07 -13.18
C THR A 199 -4.20 13.47 -12.54
N ILE A 200 -3.80 13.57 -11.27
CA ILE A 200 -3.68 14.85 -10.55
C ILE A 200 -2.69 15.78 -11.24
N ILE A 201 -1.51 15.24 -11.61
CA ILE A 201 -0.47 16.01 -12.33
C ILE A 201 -1.02 16.50 -13.67
N MET A 202 -1.72 15.66 -14.44
CA MET A 202 -2.26 16.04 -15.74
C MET A 202 -3.30 17.17 -15.67
N LYS A 203 -4.16 17.17 -14.64
CA LYS A 203 -5.16 18.23 -14.45
C LYS A 203 -4.57 19.57 -14.03
N ASN A 204 -3.41 19.55 -13.38
CA ASN A 204 -2.76 20.71 -12.78
C ASN A 204 -1.47 21.15 -13.52
N ALA A 205 -1.22 20.61 -14.72
CA ALA A 205 -0.07 20.92 -15.57
C ALA A 205 -0.31 22.11 -16.52
#